data_AF-A0A9D7IA87-F1
#
_entry.id   AF-A0A9D7IA87-F1
#
_cell.length_a   1.000
_cell.length_b   1.000
_cell.length_c   1.000
_cell.angle_alpha   90.00
_cell.angle_beta   90.00
_cell.angle_gamma   90.00
#
_symmetry.space_group_name_H-M   'P 1'
#
loop_
_entity.id
_entity.type
_entity.pdbx_description
1 polymer ?
#
loop_
_entity_poly.entity_id
_entity_poly.type
_entity_poly.pdbx_seq_one_letter_code
_entity_poly.pdbx_strand_id
1 'polypeptide(L)'
;MRQAEALKEKNRNDSLAAVALAQQKAEAGAKQKAEADAKAAAALAEKNRLDSISAANKAAQEKESADRQAKAYAEIEAKKKLLAKTANKTDDKPATASSAPVPKIIESDYKEGVTDETIKENNRTIYRTVVKKDGSALNYQKVVYNWGGVFYFKNDNSMTELTFQQELKNYRAELK
;
A
#
# COMPACT_ATOMS: atom_id res chain seq x y z
N MET A 1 -12.21 66.65 52.50
CA MET A 1 -12.33 66.68 51.02
C MET A 1 -11.28 65.78 50.34
N ARG A 2 -9.97 65.99 50.54
CA ARG A 2 -8.90 65.21 49.85
C ARG A 2 -8.96 63.66 49.96
N GLN A 3 -9.34 63.09 51.11
CA GLN A 3 -9.39 61.63 51.27
C GLN A 3 -10.52 60.95 50.48
N ALA A 4 -11.66 61.63 50.29
CA ALA A 4 -12.78 61.10 49.53
C ALA A 4 -12.51 61.10 48.01
N GLU A 5 -11.76 62.08 47.51
CA GLU A 5 -11.31 62.14 46.11
C GLU A 5 -10.29 61.04 45.80
N ALA A 6 -9.31 60.81 46.69
CA ALA A 6 -8.32 59.75 46.53
C ALA A 6 -8.94 58.35 46.47
N LEU A 7 -9.97 58.09 47.28
CA LEU A 7 -10.70 56.80 47.24
C LEU A 7 -11.51 56.64 45.94
N LYS A 8 -12.12 57.73 45.46
CA LYS A 8 -12.87 57.74 44.20
C LYS A 8 -11.97 57.52 42.99
N GLU A 9 -10.76 58.06 43.02
CA GLU A 9 -9.74 57.90 41.97
C GLU A 9 -9.16 56.48 41.97
N LYS A 10 -8.85 55.92 43.15
CA LYS A 10 -8.43 54.52 43.28
C LYS A 10 -9.47 53.54 42.74
N ASN A 11 -10.74 53.70 43.11
CA ASN A 11 -11.83 52.85 42.65
C ASN A 11 -12.04 52.95 41.12
N ARG A 12 -11.80 54.13 40.52
CA ARG A 12 -11.82 54.30 39.06
C ARG A 12 -10.67 53.55 38.41
N ASN A 13 -9.46 53.66 38.94
CA ASN A 13 -8.29 52.98 38.39
C ASN A 13 -8.40 51.45 38.51
N ASP A 14 -8.90 50.95 39.63
CA ASP A 14 -9.12 49.51 39.84
C ASP A 14 -10.19 48.96 38.87
N SER A 15 -11.26 49.73 38.62
CA SER A 15 -12.28 49.38 37.62
C SER A 15 -11.73 49.36 36.19
N LEU A 16 -10.92 50.37 35.82
CA LEU A 16 -10.27 50.41 34.52
C LEU A 16 -9.28 49.25 34.32
N ALA A 17 -8.54 48.87 35.37
CA ALA A 17 -7.63 47.72 35.32
C ALA A 17 -8.39 46.39 35.17
N ALA A 18 -9.54 46.24 35.83
CA ALA A 18 -10.39 45.05 35.69
C ALA A 18 -10.97 44.92 34.28
N VAL A 19 -11.41 46.03 33.67
CA VAL A 19 -11.91 46.06 32.29
C VAL A 19 -10.79 45.73 31.30
N ALA A 20 -9.59 46.31 31.48
CA ALA A 20 -8.43 46.02 30.64
C ALA A 20 -8.00 44.55 30.72
N LEU A 21 -8.01 43.95 31.91
CA LEU A 21 -7.69 42.54 32.09
C LEU A 21 -8.76 41.63 31.47
N ALA A 22 -10.04 41.99 31.57
CA ALA A 22 -11.12 41.26 30.94
C ALA A 22 -11.03 41.32 29.41
N GLN A 23 -10.73 42.49 28.85
CA GLN A 23 -10.47 42.67 27.41
C GLN A 23 -9.24 41.87 26.96
N GLN A 24 -8.13 41.93 27.71
CA GLN A 24 -6.92 41.18 27.38
C GLN A 24 -7.16 39.66 27.39
N LYS A 25 -7.93 39.14 28.36
CA LYS A 25 -8.30 37.72 28.41
C LYS A 25 -9.24 37.31 27.27
N ALA A 26 -10.21 38.16 26.93
CA ALA A 26 -11.10 37.92 25.80
C ALA A 26 -10.34 37.92 24.46
N GLU A 27 -9.42 38.87 24.26
CA GLU A 27 -8.57 38.95 23.08
C GLU A 27 -7.57 37.78 23.01
N ALA A 28 -6.97 37.38 24.13
CA ALA A 28 -6.08 36.22 24.17
C ALA A 28 -6.83 34.92 23.86
N GLY A 29 -8.04 34.74 24.41
CA GLY A 29 -8.90 33.59 24.10
C GLY A 29 -9.34 33.57 22.64
N ALA A 30 -9.69 34.73 22.08
CA ALA A 30 -10.05 34.86 20.66
C ALA A 30 -8.86 34.54 19.74
N LYS A 31 -7.66 35.03 20.06
CA LYS A 31 -6.42 34.74 19.31
C LYS A 31 -6.05 33.26 19.39
N GLN A 32 -6.11 32.65 20.56
CA GLN A 32 -5.82 31.21 20.73
C GLN A 32 -6.81 30.34 19.95
N LYS A 33 -8.09 30.68 19.96
CA LYS A 33 -9.10 29.95 19.17
C LYS A 33 -8.86 30.11 17.67
N ALA A 34 -8.57 31.32 17.20
CA ALA A 34 -8.27 31.57 15.79
C ALA A 34 -7.00 30.81 15.32
N GLU A 35 -5.97 30.76 16.16
CA GLU A 35 -4.73 30.02 15.87
C GLU A 35 -4.94 28.50 15.86
N ALA A 36 -5.74 27.97 16.78
CA ALA A 36 -6.12 26.56 16.80
C ALA A 36 -6.94 26.16 15.55
N ASP A 37 -7.93 26.99 15.17
CA ASP A 37 -8.75 26.76 13.98
C ASP A 37 -7.89 26.85 12.70
N ALA A 38 -6.97 27.81 12.61
CA ALA A 38 -6.04 27.93 11.49
C ALA A 38 -5.08 26.72 11.38
N LYS A 39 -4.58 26.23 12.51
CA LYS A 39 -3.69 25.06 12.55
C LYS A 39 -4.43 23.77 12.19
N ALA A 40 -5.68 23.61 12.63
CA ALA A 40 -6.52 22.48 12.24
C ALA A 40 -6.84 22.49 10.73
N ALA A 41 -7.15 23.68 10.18
CA ALA A 41 -7.37 23.83 8.74
C ALA A 41 -6.11 23.51 7.92
N ALA A 42 -4.93 23.97 8.35
CA ALA A 42 -3.66 23.66 7.71
C ALA A 42 -3.32 22.16 7.77
N ALA A 43 -3.54 21.50 8.91
CA ALA A 43 -3.31 20.06 9.05
C ALA A 43 -4.24 19.22 8.15
N LEU A 44 -5.51 19.61 8.02
CA LEU A 44 -6.45 18.95 7.13
C LEU A 44 -6.08 19.15 5.65
N ALA A 45 -5.67 20.36 5.27
CA ALA A 45 -5.20 20.65 3.91
C ALA A 45 -3.97 19.81 3.55
N GLU A 46 -3.01 19.67 4.47
CA GLU A 46 -1.81 18.87 4.26
C GLU A 46 -2.14 17.37 4.16
N LYS A 47 -3.01 16.85 5.03
CA LYS A 47 -3.48 15.46 4.93
C LYS A 47 -4.14 15.19 3.57
N ASN A 48 -5.04 16.07 3.13
CA ASN A 48 -5.70 15.95 1.83
C ASN A 48 -4.72 16.01 0.66
N ARG A 49 -3.65 16.81 0.78
CA ARG A 49 -2.57 16.89 -0.21
C ARG A 49 -1.80 15.56 -0.29
N LEU A 50 -1.43 14.98 0.86
CA LEU A 50 -0.73 13.70 0.92
C LEU A 50 -1.59 12.54 0.38
N ASP A 51 -2.87 12.50 0.76
CA ASP A 51 -3.83 11.50 0.28
C ASP A 51 -4.01 11.61 -1.25
N SER A 52 -4.05 12.83 -1.80
CA SER A 52 -4.13 13.07 -3.24
C SER A 52 -2.87 12.62 -3.98
N ILE A 53 -1.67 12.88 -3.42
CA ILE A 53 -0.40 12.41 -3.99
C ILE A 53 -0.33 10.88 -3.98
N SER A 54 -0.76 10.24 -2.89
CA SER A 54 -0.82 8.78 -2.76
C SER A 54 -1.78 8.17 -3.78
N ALA A 55 -2.98 8.74 -3.93
CA ALA A 55 -3.95 8.31 -4.92
C ALA A 55 -3.44 8.49 -6.37
N ALA A 56 -2.77 9.60 -6.67
CA ALA A 56 -2.17 9.85 -7.98
C ALA A 56 -1.05 8.85 -8.29
N ASN A 57 -0.17 8.55 -7.32
CA ASN A 57 0.89 7.56 -7.49
C ASN A 57 0.32 6.15 -7.68
N LYS A 58 -0.72 5.77 -6.92
CA LYS A 58 -1.40 4.49 -7.07
C LYS A 58 -2.05 4.37 -8.46
N ALA A 59 -2.75 5.41 -8.90
CA ALA A 59 -3.36 5.43 -10.23
C ALA A 59 -2.32 5.39 -11.37
N ALA A 60 -1.19 6.08 -11.21
CA ALA A 60 -0.08 6.04 -12.16
C ALA A 60 0.56 4.64 -12.22
N GLN A 61 0.77 4.00 -11.07
CA GLN A 61 1.34 2.66 -10.98
C GLN A 61 0.39 1.58 -11.54
N GLU A 62 -0.91 1.71 -11.28
CA GLU A 62 -1.94 0.84 -11.88
C GLU A 62 -1.98 1.02 -13.40
N LYS A 63 -1.96 2.25 -13.92
CA LYS A 63 -1.89 2.50 -15.37
C LYS A 63 -0.61 1.94 -15.98
N GLU A 64 0.54 2.16 -15.37
CA GLU A 64 1.82 1.65 -15.89
C GLU A 64 1.87 0.11 -15.85
N SER A 65 1.27 -0.51 -14.83
CA SER A 65 1.16 -1.97 -14.74
C SER A 65 0.19 -2.54 -15.79
N ALA A 66 -0.91 -1.84 -16.07
CA ALA A 66 -1.87 -2.22 -17.10
C ALA A 66 -1.28 -2.04 -18.50
N ASP A 67 -0.56 -0.95 -18.75
CA ASP A 67 0.12 -0.68 -20.02
C ASP A 67 1.26 -1.68 -20.28
N ARG A 68 2.03 -2.04 -19.24
CA ARG A 68 3.04 -3.10 -19.33
C ARG A 68 2.41 -4.47 -19.60
N GLN A 69 1.31 -4.80 -18.93
CA GLN A 69 0.57 -6.04 -19.20
C GLN A 69 -0.03 -6.06 -20.61
N ALA A 70 -0.63 -4.95 -21.07
CA ALA A 70 -1.21 -4.84 -22.40
C ALA A 70 -0.16 -4.94 -23.50
N LYS A 71 1.00 -4.30 -23.34
CA LYS A 71 2.13 -4.44 -24.28
C LYS A 71 2.69 -5.86 -24.30
N ALA A 72 2.86 -6.48 -23.13
CA ALA A 72 3.28 -7.88 -23.06
C ALA A 72 2.26 -8.81 -23.76
N TYR A 73 0.96 -8.59 -23.56
CA TYR A 73 -0.08 -9.38 -24.20
C TYR A 73 -0.12 -9.17 -25.72
N ALA A 74 0.06 -7.93 -26.19
CA ALA A 74 0.11 -7.60 -27.61
C ALA A 74 1.35 -8.22 -28.30
N GLU A 75 2.50 -8.22 -27.64
CA GLU A 75 3.71 -8.90 -28.15
C GLU A 75 3.55 -10.42 -28.17
N ILE A 76 2.88 -11.01 -27.17
CA ILE A 76 2.55 -12.44 -27.14
C ILE A 76 1.64 -12.79 -28.33
N GLU A 77 0.57 -12.01 -28.57
CA GLU A 77 -0.32 -12.23 -29.71
C GLU A 77 0.40 -12.07 -31.05
N ALA A 78 1.29 -11.07 -31.18
CA ALA A 78 2.10 -10.89 -32.38
C ALA A 78 3.04 -12.09 -32.62
N LYS A 79 3.73 -12.57 -31.57
CA LYS A 79 4.60 -13.75 -31.65
C LYS A 79 3.81 -15.03 -31.92
N LYS A 80 2.62 -15.18 -31.33
CA LYS A 80 1.72 -16.32 -31.57
C LYS A 80 1.23 -16.35 -33.02
N LYS A 81 0.88 -15.20 -33.61
CA LYS A 81 0.52 -15.12 -35.04
C LYS A 81 1.69 -15.46 -35.97
N LEU A 82 2.90 -15.04 -35.60
CA LEU A 82 4.11 -15.42 -36.35
C LEU A 82 4.38 -16.93 -36.25
N LEU A 83 4.22 -17.53 -35.05
CA LEU A 83 4.38 -18.98 -34.86
C LEU A 83 3.28 -19.81 -35.54
N ALA A 84 2.02 -19.35 -35.50
CA ALA A 84 0.88 -20.02 -36.13
C ALA A 84 0.97 -20.03 -37.67
N LYS A 85 1.62 -19.02 -38.27
CA LYS A 85 1.91 -19.04 -39.72
C LYS A 85 2.90 -20.15 -40.13
N THR A 86 3.61 -20.72 -39.15
CA THR A 86 4.53 -21.86 -39.30
C THR A 86 3.94 -23.21 -38.86
N ALA A 87 2.81 -23.23 -38.15
CA ALA A 87 2.23 -24.46 -37.59
C ALA A 87 0.75 -24.60 -37.99
N ASN A 88 0.51 -25.28 -39.10
CA ASN A 88 -0.82 -25.77 -39.44
C ASN A 88 -1.19 -26.98 -38.55
N LYS A 89 -2.45 -27.01 -38.07
CA LYS A 89 -3.17 -28.07 -37.31
C LYS A 89 -2.79 -28.11 -35.81
N THR A 90 -3.67 -28.06 -34.81
CA THR A 90 -5.06 -28.54 -34.61
C THR A 90 -5.75 -27.81 -33.45
N ASP A 91 -7.07 -27.63 -33.58
CA ASP A 91 -8.19 -27.67 -32.63
C ASP A 91 -8.39 -26.68 -31.44
N ASP A 92 -9.66 -26.25 -31.38
CA ASP A 92 -10.36 -25.29 -30.52
C ASP A 92 -10.62 -25.71 -29.06
N LYS A 93 -10.59 -24.73 -28.12
CA LYS A 93 -11.61 -24.41 -27.09
C LYS A 93 -11.13 -23.24 -26.18
N PRO A 94 -11.98 -22.30 -25.69
CA PRO A 94 -11.51 -21.00 -25.19
C PRO A 94 -10.97 -21.08 -23.75
N ALA A 95 -9.77 -20.51 -23.56
CA ALA A 95 -9.06 -20.46 -22.29
C ALA A 95 -9.52 -19.28 -21.43
N THR A 96 -10.09 -19.57 -20.26
CA THR A 96 -9.87 -18.72 -19.08
C THR A 96 -8.37 -18.61 -18.86
N ALA A 97 -7.88 -17.43 -18.47
CA ALA A 97 -6.45 -17.08 -18.36
C ALA A 97 -5.68 -18.07 -17.46
N SER A 98 -5.25 -19.18 -18.05
CA SER A 98 -4.51 -20.24 -17.38
C SER A 98 -3.05 -19.87 -17.45
N SER A 99 -2.55 -19.20 -16.40
CA SER A 99 -1.11 -19.13 -16.18
C SER A 99 -0.59 -20.56 -16.07
N ALA A 100 0.44 -20.91 -16.85
CA ALA A 100 0.98 -22.27 -16.90
C ALA A 100 1.18 -22.86 -15.49
N PRO A 101 0.76 -24.12 -15.24
CA PRO A 101 0.82 -24.73 -13.92
C PRO A 101 2.22 -24.61 -13.32
N VAL A 102 2.26 -24.21 -12.05
CA VAL A 102 3.48 -24.07 -11.27
C VAL A 102 3.70 -25.38 -10.51
N PRO A 103 4.93 -25.87 -10.29
CA PRO A 103 5.11 -27.20 -9.72
C PRO A 103 4.57 -27.26 -8.29
N LYS A 104 3.82 -28.33 -7.98
CA LYS A 104 3.23 -28.57 -6.66
C LYS A 104 4.28 -29.08 -5.68
N ILE A 105 4.05 -28.83 -4.40
CA ILE A 105 4.86 -29.36 -3.31
C ILE A 105 4.29 -30.69 -2.82
N ILE A 106 5.15 -31.52 -2.23
CA ILE A 106 4.75 -32.66 -1.41
C ILE A 106 4.99 -32.25 0.04
N GLU A 107 3.93 -32.17 0.85
CA GLU A 107 4.03 -31.57 2.18
C GLU A 107 5.01 -32.29 3.10
N SER A 108 5.17 -33.61 2.94
CA SER A 108 6.10 -34.44 3.74
C SER A 108 7.57 -34.07 3.58
N ASP A 109 7.93 -33.43 2.46
CA ASP A 109 9.32 -33.08 2.15
C ASP A 109 9.82 -31.88 2.96
N TYR A 110 8.89 -31.15 3.58
CA TYR A 110 9.18 -29.95 4.34
C TYR A 110 8.99 -30.20 5.84
N LYS A 111 9.91 -29.63 6.63
CA LYS A 111 9.77 -29.51 8.09
C LYS A 111 9.00 -28.24 8.45
N GLU A 112 8.52 -28.17 9.70
CA GLU A 112 7.92 -26.97 10.26
C GLU A 112 8.84 -25.74 10.08
N GLY A 113 8.24 -24.59 9.73
CA GLY A 113 8.94 -23.33 9.49
C GLY A 113 8.85 -22.84 8.05
N VAL A 114 9.80 -21.99 7.65
CA VAL A 114 9.86 -21.37 6.32
C VAL A 114 11.06 -21.91 5.54
N THR A 115 10.82 -22.43 4.34
CA THR A 115 11.85 -22.96 3.43
C THR A 115 11.83 -22.18 2.12
N ASP A 116 12.99 -21.73 1.65
CA ASP A 116 13.14 -21.00 0.39
C ASP A 116 13.88 -21.85 -0.66
N GLU A 117 13.35 -21.87 -1.89
CA GLU A 117 13.90 -22.62 -3.01
C GLU A 117 13.94 -21.76 -4.28
N THR A 118 14.87 -22.08 -5.17
CA THR A 118 14.92 -21.49 -6.51
C THR A 118 14.95 -22.60 -7.55
N ILE A 119 13.94 -22.61 -8.42
CA ILE A 119 13.80 -23.58 -9.50
C ILE A 119 14.03 -22.84 -10.81
N LYS A 120 15.02 -23.30 -11.58
CA LYS A 120 15.32 -22.75 -12.89
C LYS A 120 14.73 -23.67 -13.95
N GLU A 121 13.86 -23.12 -14.77
CA GLU A 121 13.31 -23.78 -15.94
C GLU A 121 13.75 -23.03 -17.21
N ASN A 122 13.65 -23.66 -18.38
CA ASN A 122 14.16 -23.08 -19.63
C ASN A 122 13.57 -21.71 -19.97
N ASN A 123 12.30 -21.46 -19.61
CA ASN A 123 11.55 -20.24 -19.97
C ASN A 123 11.21 -19.35 -18.78
N ARG A 124 11.53 -19.76 -17.55
CA ARG A 124 11.20 -19.03 -16.32
C ARG A 124 12.08 -19.43 -15.14
N THR A 125 12.21 -18.54 -14.16
CA THR A 125 12.75 -18.83 -12.83
C THR A 125 11.63 -18.74 -11.82
N ILE A 126 11.51 -19.74 -10.94
CA ILE A 126 10.51 -19.79 -9.88
C ILE A 126 11.24 -19.64 -8.55
N TYR A 127 10.90 -18.60 -7.79
CA TYR A 127 11.30 -18.45 -6.40
C TYR A 127 10.15 -18.97 -5.56
N ARG A 128 10.38 -20.08 -4.86
CA ARG A 128 9.39 -20.72 -4.01
C ARG A 128 9.71 -20.49 -2.55
N THR A 129 8.69 -20.16 -1.76
CA THR A 129 8.74 -20.17 -0.30
C THR A 129 7.66 -21.10 0.21
N VAL A 130 8.05 -22.18 0.88
CA VAL A 130 7.14 -23.11 1.55
C VAL A 130 7.05 -22.74 3.02
N VAL A 131 5.84 -22.46 3.48
CA VAL A 131 5.54 -22.19 4.90
C VAL A 131 4.80 -23.40 5.44
N LYS A 132 5.44 -24.16 6.33
CA LYS A 132 4.80 -25.29 7.01
C LYS A 132 4.52 -24.92 8.46
N LYS A 133 3.24 -24.96 8.81
CA LYS A 133 2.75 -24.63 10.15
C LYS A 133 1.60 -25.56 10.54
N ASP A 134 1.62 -26.07 11.76
CA ASP A 134 0.53 -26.87 12.36
C ASP A 134 0.14 -28.08 11.47
N GLY A 135 1.15 -28.69 10.82
CA GLY A 135 0.96 -29.85 9.94
C GLY A 135 0.40 -29.56 8.55
N SER A 136 0.17 -28.29 8.19
CA SER A 136 -0.23 -27.87 6.84
C SER A 136 0.87 -27.06 6.15
N ALA A 137 1.00 -27.19 4.83
CA ALA A 137 1.97 -26.41 4.06
C ALA A 137 1.29 -25.43 3.08
N LEU A 138 1.80 -24.21 3.03
CA LEU A 138 1.46 -23.20 2.04
C LEU A 138 2.62 -23.00 1.07
N ASN A 139 2.33 -23.03 -0.22
CA ASN A 139 3.31 -22.88 -1.30
C ASN A 139 3.22 -21.49 -1.93
N TYR A 140 4.15 -20.59 -1.63
CA TYR A 140 4.24 -19.26 -2.23
C TYR A 140 5.22 -19.29 -3.40
N GLN A 141 4.82 -18.78 -4.56
CA GLN A 141 5.65 -18.83 -5.77
C GLN A 141 5.68 -17.47 -6.48
N LYS A 142 6.89 -16.93 -6.69
CA LYS A 142 7.15 -15.83 -7.62
C LYS A 142 7.74 -16.42 -8.90
N VAL A 143 7.02 -16.32 -9.99
CA VAL A 143 7.42 -16.84 -11.30
C VAL A 143 7.88 -15.68 -12.19
N VAL A 144 9.14 -15.70 -12.59
CA VAL A 144 9.76 -14.70 -13.47
C VAL A 144 10.03 -15.35 -14.82
N TYR A 145 9.24 -15.03 -15.84
CA TYR A 145 9.44 -15.52 -17.20
C TYR A 145 10.53 -14.74 -17.94
N ASN A 146 11.25 -15.42 -18.83
CA ASN A 146 12.32 -14.81 -19.63
C ASN A 146 11.82 -13.70 -20.57
N TRP A 147 10.52 -13.73 -20.93
CA TRP A 147 9.89 -12.68 -21.72
C TRP A 147 9.52 -11.42 -20.90
N GLY A 148 9.74 -11.43 -19.58
CA GLY A 148 9.52 -10.28 -18.70
C GLY A 148 8.30 -10.37 -17.78
N GLY A 149 7.49 -11.41 -17.90
CA GLY A 149 6.31 -11.64 -17.05
C GLY A 149 6.69 -12.00 -15.63
N VAL A 150 6.07 -11.35 -14.65
CA VAL A 150 6.22 -11.70 -13.23
C VAL A 150 4.85 -11.97 -12.63
N PHE A 151 4.69 -13.14 -12.03
CA PHE A 151 3.44 -13.59 -11.43
C PHE A 151 3.67 -14.12 -10.03
N TYR A 152 2.68 -13.95 -9.15
CA TYR A 152 2.73 -14.37 -7.76
C TYR A 152 1.57 -15.32 -7.47
N PHE A 153 1.85 -16.40 -6.75
CA PHE A 153 0.88 -17.45 -6.45
C PHE A 153 0.95 -17.90 -4.99
N LYS A 154 -0.20 -18.34 -4.48
CA LYS A 154 -0.34 -19.12 -3.24
C LYS A 154 -1.05 -20.42 -3.55
N ASN A 155 -0.36 -21.54 -3.32
CA ASN A 155 -0.69 -22.86 -3.81
C ASN A 155 -0.83 -22.83 -5.34
N ASP A 156 -2.06 -22.71 -5.84
CA ASP A 156 -2.37 -22.61 -7.27
C ASP A 156 -3.12 -21.30 -7.63
N ASN A 157 -3.38 -20.43 -6.66
CA ASN A 157 -4.15 -19.21 -6.86
C ASN A 157 -3.25 -17.99 -7.10
N SER A 158 -3.51 -17.26 -8.18
CA SER A 158 -2.85 -15.98 -8.46
C SER A 158 -3.14 -14.95 -7.38
N MET A 159 -2.14 -14.17 -7.01
CA MET A 159 -2.26 -13.07 -6.05
C MET A 159 -1.42 -11.86 -6.48
N THR A 160 -1.62 -10.73 -5.81
CA THR A 160 -0.81 -9.53 -6.05
C THR A 160 0.55 -9.65 -5.36
N GLU A 161 1.56 -8.93 -5.88
CA GLU A 161 2.86 -8.82 -5.22
C GLU A 161 2.74 -8.29 -3.79
N LEU A 162 1.89 -7.28 -3.57
CA LEU A 162 1.72 -6.67 -2.26
C LEU A 162 1.24 -7.70 -1.22
N THR A 163 0.17 -8.45 -1.54
CA THR A 163 -0.35 -9.50 -0.66
C THR A 163 0.68 -10.60 -0.44
N PHE A 164 1.39 -11.01 -1.50
CA PHE A 164 2.45 -12.01 -1.42
C PHE A 164 3.55 -11.62 -0.43
N GLN A 165 4.09 -10.40 -0.57
CA GLN A 165 5.16 -9.89 0.29
C GLN A 165 4.70 -9.71 1.73
N GLN A 166 3.47 -9.21 1.93
CA GLN A 166 2.91 -8.99 3.25
C GLN A 166 2.69 -10.30 4.00
N GLU A 167 2.09 -11.31 3.36
CA GLU A 167 1.89 -12.63 3.98
C GLU A 167 3.22 -13.29 4.34
N LEU A 168 4.19 -13.33 3.43
CA LEU A 168 5.50 -13.91 3.72
C LEU A 168 6.25 -13.18 4.84
N LYS A 169 6.15 -11.85 4.89
CA LYS A 169 6.73 -11.06 6.00
C LYS A 169 6.11 -11.47 7.34
N ASN A 170 4.79 -11.65 7.40
CA ASN A 170 4.10 -12.04 8.62
C ASN A 170 4.53 -13.44 9.08
N TYR A 171 4.57 -14.43 8.18
CA TYR A 171 5.01 -15.79 8.55
C TYR A 171 6.46 -15.84 9.01
N ARG A 172 7.36 -15.08 8.38
CA ARG A 172 8.77 -15.00 8.82
C ARG A 172 8.93 -14.31 10.18
N ALA A 173 7.97 -13.47 10.58
CA ALA A 173 7.96 -12.85 11.90
C ALA A 173 7.37 -13.79 12.95
N GLU A 174 6.38 -14.59 12.59
CA GLU A 174 5.68 -15.52 13.49
C GLU A 174 6.46 -16.82 13.72
N LEU A 175 7.10 -17.38 12.70
CA LEU A 175 7.83 -18.66 12.74
C LEU A 175 9.34 -18.47 13.01
N LYS A 176 9.70 -17.34 13.62
CA LYS A 176 11.06 -17.00 14.04
C LYS A 176 11.31 -17.52 15.44
#